data_AF-A0A8D1C4C5-F1
#
_entry.id   AF-A0A8D1C4C5-F1
#
_cell.length_a   1.000
_cell.length_b   1.000
_cell.length_c   1.000
_cell.angle_alpha   90.00
_cell.angle_beta   90.00
_cell.angle_gamma   90.00
#
_symmetry.space_group_name_H-M   'P 1'
#
loop_
_entity.id
_entity.type
_entity.pdbx_description
1 polymer ?
#
loop_
_entity_poly.entity_id
_entity_poly.type
_entity_poly.pdbx_seq_one_letter_code
_entity_poly.pdbx_strand_id
1 'polypeptide(L)'
;MLLKKIRVFLLVFLLFFFFFQIRTTLEKIRNQIFKDEVRHNSTNHRLDAKHYGNIQNASDSEMDPSCSLDLLMERIKGKDRQLLEMNKENEVLKIKLEASREAGAAALRNVAQRLFENYQTQSEEARKKHEDNRHLLQVNKLEKEQKLNHHVENLNQIAEKLEEKHNQITELENLVQRMEKEKRTLLDKKLSLENKLLHLKSTTTYPKSCQDLQKEISLLQEQIAHLQFVIHSQHQNLRSVIQEMEDLKNNLKEQDKRIENLKEKVNILEAQNKELKTKVALCSETPRTKVSKAVSTSELKTEGTTPYLMLVRLRK
;
A
#
# COMPACT_ATOMS: atom_id res chain seq x y z
N MET A 1 7.20 17.84 40.68
CA MET A 1 8.13 17.20 41.65
C MET A 1 7.61 15.85 42.17
N LEU A 2 6.30 15.72 42.47
CA LEU A 2 5.66 14.49 42.97
C LEU A 2 5.80 13.26 42.07
N LEU A 3 5.60 13.41 40.75
CA LEU A 3 5.64 12.30 39.78
C LEU A 3 7.01 11.62 39.67
N LYS A 4 8.11 12.39 39.83
CA LYS A 4 9.47 11.84 39.83
C LYS A 4 9.74 11.03 41.10
N LYS A 5 9.25 11.46 42.26
CA LYS A 5 9.33 10.68 43.51
C LYS A 5 8.54 9.37 43.43
N ILE A 6 7.35 9.38 42.83
CA ILE A 6 6.52 8.17 42.65
C ILE A 6 7.21 7.16 41.73
N ARG A 7 7.82 7.60 40.62
CA ARG A 7 8.56 6.70 39.72
C ARG A 7 9.78 6.07 40.38
N VAL A 8 10.56 6.85 41.14
CA VAL A 8 11.72 6.32 41.87
C VAL A 8 11.27 5.31 42.93
N PHE A 9 10.19 5.61 43.67
CA PHE A 9 9.64 4.69 44.66
C PHE A 9 9.15 3.38 44.03
N LEU A 10 8.45 3.46 42.88
CA LEU A 10 7.97 2.28 42.17
C LEU A 10 9.14 1.41 41.65
N LEU A 11 10.21 2.05 41.18
CA LEU A 11 11.39 1.36 40.66
C LEU A 11 12.13 0.63 41.78
N VAL A 12 12.28 1.27 42.94
CA VAL A 12 12.88 0.66 44.14
C VAL A 12 12.02 -0.49 44.66
N PHE A 13 10.69 -0.34 44.64
CA PHE A 13 9.76 -1.40 45.06
C PHE A 13 9.82 -2.63 44.12
N LEU A 14 9.86 -2.40 42.81
CA LEU A 14 10.02 -3.46 41.80
C LEU A 14 11.36 -4.19 41.93
N LEU A 15 12.46 -3.45 42.14
CA LEU A 15 13.77 -4.04 42.40
C LEU A 15 13.77 -4.88 43.68
N PHE A 16 13.20 -4.37 44.77
CA PHE A 16 13.09 -5.11 46.03
C PHE A 16 12.28 -6.41 45.86
N PHE A 17 11.14 -6.34 45.17
CA PHE A 17 10.30 -7.50 44.89
C PHE A 17 11.04 -8.55 44.03
N PHE A 18 11.76 -8.10 43.00
CA PHE A 18 12.55 -8.96 42.13
C PHE A 18 13.68 -9.68 42.90
N PHE A 19 14.41 -8.95 43.74
CA PHE A 19 15.45 -9.53 44.59
C PHE A 19 14.88 -10.49 45.64
N PHE A 20 13.71 -10.18 46.23
CA PHE A 20 13.02 -11.08 47.16
C PHE A 20 12.58 -12.38 46.46
N GLN A 21 12.06 -12.28 45.23
CA GLN A 21 11.67 -13.44 44.43
C GLN A 21 12.88 -14.30 44.04
N ILE A 22 14.00 -13.69 43.64
CA ILE A 22 15.25 -14.42 43.37
C ILE A 22 15.74 -15.12 44.65
N ARG A 23 15.76 -14.42 45.78
CA ARG A 23 16.21 -14.97 47.07
C ARG A 23 15.37 -16.16 47.50
N THR A 24 14.04 -16.06 47.41
CA THR A 24 13.14 -17.18 47.75
C THR A 24 13.28 -18.37 46.80
N THR A 25 13.59 -18.13 45.52
CA THR A 25 13.82 -19.20 44.54
C THR A 25 15.15 -19.91 44.80
N LEU A 26 16.22 -19.16 45.10
CA LEU A 26 17.52 -19.71 45.51
C LEU A 26 17.44 -20.47 46.85
N GLU A 27 16.67 -19.98 47.82
CA GLU A 27 16.45 -20.65 49.12
C GLU A 27 15.71 -22.00 48.92
N LYS A 28 14.75 -22.06 47.98
CA LYS A 28 14.06 -23.31 47.60
C LYS A 28 15.01 -24.31 46.94
N ILE A 29 15.84 -23.85 46.00
CA ILE A 29 16.85 -24.70 45.34
C ILE A 29 17.86 -25.23 46.36
N ARG A 30 18.35 -24.37 47.27
CA ARG A 30 19.26 -24.79 48.35
C ARG A 30 18.61 -25.83 49.25
N ASN A 31 17.37 -25.63 49.66
CA ASN A 31 16.65 -26.60 50.48
C ASN A 31 16.36 -27.91 49.72
N GLN A 32 16.27 -27.91 48.40
CA GLN A 32 16.10 -29.13 47.61
C GLN A 32 17.40 -29.92 47.51
N ILE A 33 18.53 -29.23 47.27
CA ILE A 33 19.86 -29.85 47.19
C ILE A 33 20.29 -30.43 48.55
N PHE A 34 20.08 -29.71 49.65
CA PHE A 34 20.52 -30.16 50.97
C PHE A 34 19.52 -31.04 51.73
N LYS A 35 18.24 -31.13 51.30
CA LYS A 35 17.29 -32.09 51.88
C LYS A 35 17.44 -33.50 51.31
N ASP A 36 17.92 -33.66 50.07
CA ASP A 36 18.16 -34.99 49.49
C ASP A 36 19.41 -35.68 50.07
N GLU A 37 20.40 -34.91 50.56
CA GLU A 37 21.58 -35.48 51.24
C GLU A 37 21.28 -36.01 52.66
N VAL A 38 20.33 -35.42 53.40
CA VAL A 38 20.01 -35.85 54.77
C VAL A 38 18.97 -36.98 54.80
N ARG A 39 18.16 -37.16 53.74
CA ARG A 39 17.10 -38.18 53.72
C ARG A 39 17.52 -39.55 53.17
N HIS A 40 18.60 -39.64 52.39
CA HIS A 40 19.02 -40.92 51.81
C HIS A 40 20.02 -41.73 52.63
N ASN A 41 20.58 -41.18 53.72
CA ASN A 41 21.56 -41.90 54.54
C ASN A 41 20.99 -42.66 55.76
N SER A 42 19.67 -42.62 56.03
CA SER A 42 19.08 -43.24 57.23
C SER A 42 17.92 -44.21 56.98
N THR A 43 17.60 -44.54 55.72
CA THR A 43 16.51 -45.47 55.42
C THR A 43 16.83 -46.31 54.19
N ASN A 44 17.40 -47.50 54.42
CA ASN A 44 17.05 -48.78 53.78
C ASN A 44 18.24 -49.75 53.75
N HIS A 45 18.44 -50.51 54.83
CA HIS A 45 18.91 -51.89 54.72
C HIS A 45 18.28 -52.73 55.83
N ARG A 46 17.03 -53.15 55.62
CA ARG A 46 16.49 -54.33 56.27
C ARG A 46 15.42 -54.96 55.37
N LEU A 47 15.60 -56.26 55.10
CA LEU A 47 14.72 -57.19 54.37
C LEU A 47 14.78 -56.93 52.85
N ASP A 48 15.41 -57.77 52.03
CA ASP A 48 15.01 -59.16 51.82
C ASP A 48 16.18 -60.12 51.68
N ALA A 49 16.25 -61.08 52.60
CA ALA A 49 16.95 -62.34 52.39
C ALA A 49 16.07 -63.44 52.99
N LYS A 50 15.27 -64.09 52.13
CA LYS A 50 14.90 -65.52 52.17
C LYS A 50 13.64 -65.76 51.32
N HIS A 51 13.82 -66.36 50.14
CA HIS A 51 13.18 -67.64 49.82
C HIS A 51 13.87 -68.29 48.61
N TYR A 52 14.66 -69.33 48.85
CA TYR A 52 14.66 -70.53 48.01
C TYR A 52 14.72 -71.73 48.96
N GLY A 53 13.67 -72.54 48.90
CA GLY A 53 13.48 -73.70 49.76
C GLY A 53 14.40 -74.85 49.35
N ASN A 54 15.01 -75.43 50.38
CA ASN A 54 15.22 -76.84 50.64
C ASN A 54 15.39 -77.79 49.43
N ILE A 55 16.62 -78.29 49.24
CA ILE A 55 16.85 -79.71 49.01
C ILE A 55 17.81 -80.17 50.10
N GLN A 56 17.25 -80.81 51.12
CA GLN A 56 17.99 -81.75 51.94
C GLN A 56 18.47 -82.87 51.02
N ASN A 57 19.77 -83.11 50.99
CA ASN A 57 20.29 -84.47 51.06
C ASN A 57 21.63 -84.43 51.76
N ALA A 58 21.62 -85.03 52.94
CA ALA A 58 22.79 -85.39 53.70
C ALA A 58 23.68 -86.30 52.85
N SER A 59 24.98 -86.03 52.85
CA SER A 59 26.02 -87.04 52.82
C SER A 59 27.33 -86.35 53.18
N ASP A 60 27.79 -86.61 54.39
CA ASP A 60 29.17 -86.45 54.76
C ASP A 60 30.02 -87.29 53.79
N SER A 61 30.85 -86.61 52.99
CA SER A 61 31.97 -87.22 52.29
C SER A 61 32.96 -86.12 51.97
N GLU A 62 34.12 -86.15 52.63
CA GLU A 62 35.31 -85.41 52.23
C GLU A 62 35.56 -85.60 50.72
N MET A 63 35.59 -84.51 49.96
CA MET A 63 36.06 -84.55 48.57
C MET A 63 36.65 -83.20 48.13
N ASP A 64 37.90 -83.29 47.66
CA ASP A 64 38.81 -82.38 46.95
C ASP A 64 38.53 -80.86 46.82
N PRO A 65 39.47 -79.98 47.26
CA PRO A 65 39.43 -78.52 47.06
C PRO A 65 39.52 -78.03 45.60
N SER A 66 39.91 -78.91 44.66
CA SER A 66 40.25 -78.54 43.27
C SER A 66 39.03 -78.21 42.39
N CYS A 67 37.87 -78.85 42.59
CA CYS A 67 36.68 -78.65 41.74
C CYS A 67 35.89 -77.34 42.03
N SER A 68 36.08 -76.74 43.20
CA SER A 68 35.41 -75.49 43.60
C SER A 68 36.09 -74.24 43.00
N LEU A 69 37.42 -74.30 42.88
CA LEU A 69 38.23 -73.21 42.31
C LEU A 69 37.95 -73.03 40.81
N ASP A 70 37.86 -74.12 40.05
CA ASP A 70 37.61 -74.10 38.61
C ASP A 70 36.23 -73.51 38.27
N LEU A 71 35.20 -73.84 39.05
CA LEU A 71 33.85 -73.33 38.86
C LEU A 71 33.75 -71.81 39.12
N LEU A 72 34.54 -71.30 40.07
CA LEU A 72 34.67 -69.87 40.33
C LEU A 72 35.44 -69.15 39.22
N MET A 73 36.50 -69.78 38.69
CA MET A 73 37.30 -69.22 37.61
C MET A 73 36.48 -69.06 36.32
N GLU A 74 35.65 -70.05 35.98
CA GLU A 74 34.72 -69.95 34.83
C GLU A 74 33.64 -68.88 35.04
N ARG A 75 33.14 -68.71 36.27
CA ARG A 75 32.21 -67.61 36.60
C ARG A 75 32.85 -66.24 36.44
N ILE A 76 34.13 -66.09 36.79
CA ILE A 76 34.88 -64.84 36.62
C ILE A 76 35.07 -64.53 35.13
N LYS A 77 35.54 -65.51 34.34
CA LYS A 77 35.67 -65.35 32.88
C LYS A 77 34.35 -65.00 32.19
N GLY A 78 33.25 -65.61 32.64
CA GLY A 78 31.91 -65.30 32.16
C GLY A 78 31.49 -63.85 32.46
N LYS A 79 31.78 -63.36 33.68
CA LYS A 79 31.53 -61.97 34.06
C LYS A 79 32.42 -60.98 33.30
N ASP A 80 33.70 -61.30 33.08
CA ASP A 80 34.61 -60.46 32.29
C ASP A 80 34.16 -60.34 30.83
N ARG A 81 33.66 -61.44 30.26
CA ARG A 81 33.07 -61.42 28.91
C ARG A 81 31.82 -60.54 28.84
N GLN A 82 30.94 -60.60 29.85
CA GLN A 82 29.78 -59.72 29.96
C GLN A 82 30.17 -58.25 30.11
N LEU A 83 31.19 -57.96 30.91
CA LEU A 83 31.70 -56.60 31.10
C LEU A 83 32.29 -56.03 29.81
N LEU A 84 33.02 -56.85 29.05
CA LEU A 84 33.55 -56.45 27.75
C LEU A 84 32.43 -56.15 26.73
N GLU A 85 31.36 -56.95 26.74
CA GLU A 85 30.20 -56.74 25.87
C GLU A 85 29.42 -55.48 26.26
N MET A 86 29.17 -55.27 27.55
CA MET A 86 28.58 -54.03 28.06
C MET A 86 29.43 -52.79 27.75
N ASN A 87 30.76 -52.91 27.79
CA ASN A 87 31.65 -51.80 27.47
C ASN A 87 31.55 -51.44 25.97
N LYS A 88 31.50 -52.44 25.08
CA LYS A 88 31.27 -52.22 23.65
C LYS A 88 29.90 -51.58 23.38
N GLU A 89 28.86 -52.02 24.10
CA GLU A 89 27.53 -51.43 23.99
C GLU A 89 27.53 -49.96 24.43
N ASN A 90 28.20 -49.62 25.54
CA ASN A 90 28.34 -48.24 26.01
C ASN A 90 29.04 -47.34 24.98
N GLU A 91 30.10 -47.81 24.34
CA GLU A 91 30.77 -47.05 23.27
C GLU A 91 29.84 -46.81 22.06
N VAL A 92 29.06 -47.82 21.66
CA VAL A 92 28.05 -47.68 20.60
C VAL A 92 26.96 -46.67 21.00
N LEU A 93 26.48 -46.72 22.24
CA LEU A 93 25.47 -45.79 22.75
C LEU A 93 26.00 -44.35 22.78
N LYS A 94 27.27 -44.15 23.15
CA LYS A 94 27.93 -42.85 23.11
C LYS A 94 27.96 -42.27 21.69
N ILE A 95 28.38 -43.07 20.70
CA ILE A 95 28.38 -42.66 19.29
C ILE A 95 26.97 -42.32 18.81
N LYS A 96 25.95 -43.14 19.15
CA LYS A 96 24.55 -42.87 18.77
C LYS A 96 24.03 -41.59 19.39
N LEU A 97 24.38 -41.31 20.66
CA LEU A 97 24.00 -40.09 21.35
C LEU A 97 24.64 -38.86 20.69
N GLU A 98 25.93 -38.92 20.38
CA GLU A 98 26.65 -37.85 19.68
C GLU A 98 26.08 -37.61 18.28
N ALA A 99 25.83 -38.68 17.51
CA ALA A 99 25.21 -38.60 16.19
C ALA A 99 23.79 -38.00 16.25
N SER A 100 22.98 -38.40 17.23
CA SER A 100 21.63 -37.83 17.42
C SER A 100 21.69 -36.35 17.81
N ARG A 101 22.68 -35.94 18.62
CA ARG A 101 22.89 -34.53 18.98
C ARG A 101 23.34 -33.71 17.77
N GLU A 102 24.28 -34.21 16.98
CA GLU A 102 24.76 -33.54 15.78
C GLU A 102 23.66 -33.44 14.71
N ALA A 103 22.89 -34.51 14.49
CA ALA A 103 21.73 -34.48 13.59
C ALA A 103 20.69 -33.43 14.02
N GLY A 104 20.42 -33.33 15.33
CA GLY A 104 19.54 -32.30 15.90
C GLY A 104 20.08 -30.89 15.70
N ALA A 105 21.37 -30.67 15.96
CA ALA A 105 22.03 -29.38 15.76
C ALA A 105 22.06 -28.97 14.27
N ALA A 106 22.33 -29.91 13.37
CA ALA A 106 22.30 -29.70 11.93
C ALA A 106 20.89 -29.35 11.43
N ALA A 107 19.84 -30.02 11.94
CA ALA A 107 18.46 -29.69 11.61
C ALA A 107 18.10 -28.25 12.05
N LEU A 108 18.50 -27.85 13.25
CA LEU A 108 18.29 -26.48 13.74
C LEU A 108 19.03 -25.45 12.89
N ARG A 109 20.30 -25.70 12.52
CA ARG A 109 21.07 -24.84 11.61
C ARG A 109 20.37 -24.69 10.26
N ASN A 110 19.89 -25.78 9.68
CA ASN A 110 19.19 -25.77 8.39
C ASN A 110 17.89 -24.96 8.44
N VAL A 111 17.08 -25.15 9.49
CA VAL A 111 15.84 -24.39 9.68
C VAL A 111 16.13 -22.90 9.88
N ALA A 112 17.14 -22.54 10.68
CA ALA A 112 17.53 -21.16 10.90
C ALA A 112 18.01 -20.48 9.60
N GLN A 113 18.84 -21.18 8.81
CA GLN A 113 19.32 -20.69 7.53
C GLN A 113 18.16 -20.45 6.55
N ARG A 114 17.26 -21.43 6.38
CA ARG A 114 16.09 -21.29 5.50
C ARG A 114 15.16 -20.14 5.91
N LEU A 115 14.97 -19.95 7.22
CA LEU A 115 14.16 -18.84 7.73
C LEU A 115 14.79 -17.49 7.39
N PHE A 116 16.12 -17.38 7.53
CA PHE A 116 16.86 -16.16 7.21
C PHE A 116 16.82 -15.86 5.71
N GLU A 117 17.09 -16.86 4.87
CA GLU A 117 17.03 -16.74 3.41
C GLU A 117 15.63 -16.30 2.96
N ASN A 118 14.58 -16.95 3.46
CA ASN A 118 13.20 -16.59 3.14
C ASN A 118 12.87 -15.15 3.55
N TYR A 119 13.23 -14.74 4.77
CA TYR A 119 13.03 -13.36 5.22
C TYR A 119 13.77 -12.36 4.33
N GLN A 120 15.02 -12.65 3.96
CA GLN A 120 15.83 -11.80 3.11
C GLN A 120 15.21 -11.65 1.72
N THR A 121 14.84 -12.77 1.08
CA THR A 121 14.18 -12.78 -0.24
C THR A 121 12.86 -12.01 -0.18
N GLN A 122 12.01 -12.28 0.81
CA GLN A 122 10.72 -11.60 0.95
C GLN A 122 10.88 -10.09 1.16
N SER A 123 11.87 -9.68 1.97
CA SER A 123 12.17 -8.26 2.20
C SER A 123 12.65 -7.58 0.92
N GLU A 124 13.50 -8.24 0.13
CA GLU A 124 14.04 -7.68 -1.10
C GLU A 124 12.97 -7.60 -2.20
N GLU A 125 12.14 -8.63 -2.35
CA GLU A 125 10.99 -8.62 -3.26
C GLU A 125 10.01 -7.49 -2.92
N ALA A 126 9.69 -7.32 -1.63
CA ALA A 126 8.84 -6.23 -1.17
C ALA A 126 9.45 -4.86 -1.51
N ARG A 127 10.75 -4.66 -1.24
CA ARG A 127 11.48 -3.43 -1.58
C ARG A 127 11.42 -3.15 -3.08
N LYS A 128 11.76 -4.14 -3.92
CA LYS A 128 11.74 -4.01 -5.37
C LYS A 128 10.35 -3.66 -5.89
N LYS A 129 9.31 -4.35 -5.41
CA LYS A 129 7.91 -4.05 -5.76
C LYS A 129 7.51 -2.62 -5.37
N HIS A 130 7.98 -2.12 -4.22
CA HIS A 130 7.74 -0.74 -3.82
C HIS A 130 8.45 0.27 -4.72
N GLU A 131 9.69 -0.02 -5.13
CA GLU A 131 10.44 0.80 -6.09
C GLU A 131 9.75 0.83 -7.45
N ASP A 132 9.35 -0.32 -7.98
CA ASP A 132 8.62 -0.44 -9.25
C ASP A 132 7.29 0.33 -9.20
N ASN A 133 6.52 0.19 -8.11
CA ASN A 133 5.27 0.94 -7.92
C ASN A 133 5.50 2.45 -7.83
N ARG A 134 6.61 2.89 -7.20
CA ARG A 134 6.98 4.31 -7.15
C ARG A 134 7.31 4.85 -8.53
N HIS A 135 8.09 4.10 -9.32
CA HIS A 135 8.41 4.48 -10.69
C HIS A 135 7.16 4.53 -11.58
N LEU A 136 6.28 3.53 -11.48
CA LEU A 136 5.01 3.51 -12.21
C LEU A 136 4.13 4.71 -11.85
N LEU A 137 4.03 5.06 -10.57
CA LEU A 137 3.28 6.23 -10.12
C LEU A 137 3.88 7.54 -10.66
N GLN A 138 5.21 7.64 -10.69
CA GLN A 138 5.91 8.80 -11.23
C GLN A 138 5.67 8.98 -12.73
N VAL A 139 5.76 7.89 -13.50
CA VAL A 139 5.45 7.90 -14.95
C VAL A 139 4.00 8.29 -15.19
N ASN A 140 3.06 7.70 -14.45
CA ASN A 140 1.64 8.04 -14.57
C ASN A 140 1.39 9.52 -14.26
N LYS A 141 1.99 10.05 -13.19
CA LYS A 141 1.92 11.48 -12.85
C LYS A 141 2.37 12.35 -14.03
N LEU A 142 3.55 12.04 -14.59
CA LEU A 142 4.11 12.82 -15.70
C LEU A 142 3.20 12.77 -16.94
N GLU A 143 2.65 11.61 -17.27
CA GLU A 143 1.71 11.44 -18.39
C GLU A 143 0.44 12.27 -18.19
N LYS A 144 -0.11 12.30 -16.97
CA LYS A 144 -1.28 13.12 -16.63
C LYS A 144 -0.97 14.61 -16.71
N GLU A 145 0.21 15.03 -16.26
CA GLU A 145 0.68 16.40 -16.33
C GLU A 145 0.87 16.87 -17.77
N GLN A 146 1.46 16.04 -18.63
CA GLN A 146 1.58 16.32 -20.07
C GLN A 146 0.20 16.47 -20.74
N LYS A 147 -0.74 15.57 -20.44
CA LYS A 147 -2.13 15.68 -20.95
C LYS A 147 -2.80 16.96 -20.50
N LEU A 148 -2.61 17.35 -19.24
CA LEU A 148 -3.13 18.61 -18.71
C LEU A 148 -2.55 19.82 -19.45
N ASN A 149 -1.23 19.86 -19.64
CA ASN A 149 -0.56 20.94 -20.37
C ASN A 149 -1.10 21.06 -21.80
N HIS A 150 -1.26 19.94 -22.51
CA HIS A 150 -1.83 19.94 -23.86
C HIS A 150 -3.27 20.49 -23.88
N HIS A 151 -4.09 20.14 -22.87
CA HIS A 151 -5.44 20.72 -22.75
C HIS A 151 -5.40 22.23 -22.48
N VAL A 152 -4.48 22.71 -21.64
CA VAL A 152 -4.31 24.15 -21.38
C VAL A 152 -3.88 24.89 -22.65
N GLU A 153 -2.92 24.34 -23.42
CA GLU A 153 -2.51 24.91 -24.70
C GLU A 153 -3.68 25.01 -25.69
N ASN A 154 -4.48 23.95 -25.82
CA ASN A 154 -5.65 23.95 -26.69
C ASN A 154 -6.70 24.98 -26.24
N LEU A 155 -6.91 25.16 -24.92
CA LEU A 155 -7.80 26.19 -24.39
C LEU A 155 -7.29 27.60 -24.69
N ASN A 156 -5.99 27.85 -24.57
CA ASN A 156 -5.40 29.13 -24.93
C ASN A 156 -5.59 29.43 -26.43
N GLN A 157 -5.38 28.45 -27.31
CA GLN A 157 -5.64 28.62 -28.76
C GLN A 157 -7.13 28.93 -29.05
N ILE A 158 -8.05 28.31 -28.32
CA ILE A 158 -9.48 28.60 -28.42
C ILE A 158 -9.77 30.03 -27.95
N ALA A 159 -9.16 30.48 -26.86
CA ALA A 159 -9.32 31.83 -26.33
C ALA A 159 -8.79 32.89 -27.29
N GLU A 160 -7.59 32.69 -27.87
CA GLU A 160 -7.00 33.56 -28.88
C GLU A 160 -7.91 33.70 -30.11
N LYS A 161 -8.40 32.56 -30.65
CA LYS A 161 -9.35 32.57 -31.78
C LYS A 161 -10.65 33.29 -31.44
N LEU A 162 -11.13 33.16 -30.21
CA LEU A 162 -12.34 33.84 -29.76
C LEU A 162 -12.14 35.36 -29.73
N GLU A 163 -10.99 35.82 -29.24
CA GLU A 163 -10.61 37.24 -29.23
C GLU A 163 -10.46 37.79 -30.66
N GLU A 164 -9.79 37.05 -31.56
CA GLU A 164 -9.68 37.42 -32.96
C GLU A 164 -11.07 37.59 -33.63
N LYS A 165 -11.97 36.64 -33.39
CA LYS A 165 -13.35 36.71 -33.92
C LYS A 165 -14.14 37.87 -33.32
N HIS A 166 -13.94 38.18 -32.05
CA HIS A 166 -14.56 39.34 -31.40
C HIS A 166 -14.06 40.67 -32.02
N ASN A 167 -12.76 40.77 -32.30
CA ASN A 167 -12.19 41.93 -32.99
C ASN A 167 -12.76 42.05 -34.42
N GLN A 168 -12.86 40.95 -35.16
CA GLN A 168 -13.48 40.94 -36.51
C GLN A 168 -14.94 41.41 -36.50
N ILE A 169 -15.73 40.99 -35.49
CA ILE A 169 -17.11 41.47 -35.30
C ILE A 169 -17.13 42.99 -35.11
N THR A 170 -16.29 43.49 -34.20
CA THR A 170 -16.20 44.92 -33.89
C THR A 170 -15.82 45.75 -35.13
N GLU A 171 -14.89 45.28 -35.94
CA GLU A 171 -14.49 45.93 -37.19
C GLU A 171 -15.62 45.96 -38.23
N LEU A 172 -16.32 44.83 -38.42
CA LEU A 172 -17.45 44.73 -39.33
C LEU A 172 -18.64 45.59 -38.89
N GLU A 173 -18.95 45.64 -37.60
CA GLU A 173 -19.99 46.52 -37.04
C GLU A 173 -19.67 47.99 -37.33
N ASN A 174 -18.43 48.42 -37.09
CA ASN A 174 -17.98 49.78 -37.39
C ASN A 174 -18.05 50.09 -38.90
N LEU A 175 -17.70 49.13 -39.77
CA LEU A 175 -17.80 49.30 -41.21
C LEU A 175 -19.26 49.49 -41.64
N VAL A 176 -20.16 48.61 -41.20
CA VAL A 176 -21.59 48.67 -41.48
C VAL A 176 -22.16 50.01 -41.01
N GLN A 177 -21.83 50.44 -39.79
CA GLN A 177 -22.31 51.72 -39.24
C GLN A 177 -21.88 52.92 -40.10
N ARG A 178 -20.64 52.93 -40.61
CA ARG A 178 -20.16 53.99 -41.54
C ARG A 178 -20.93 53.97 -42.85
N MET A 179 -21.15 52.80 -43.43
CA MET A 179 -21.92 52.65 -44.67
C MET A 179 -23.38 53.06 -44.50
N GLU A 180 -24.00 52.75 -43.36
CA GLU A 180 -25.37 53.21 -43.04
C GLU A 180 -25.46 54.72 -42.88
N LYS A 181 -24.40 55.36 -42.34
CA LYS A 181 -24.31 56.83 -42.26
C LYS A 181 -24.19 57.45 -43.65
N GLU A 182 -23.34 56.89 -44.51
CA GLU A 182 -23.18 57.33 -45.90
C GLU A 182 -24.50 57.18 -46.68
N LYS A 183 -25.19 56.04 -46.55
CA LYS A 183 -26.50 55.80 -47.15
C LYS A 183 -27.51 56.88 -46.74
N ARG A 184 -27.56 57.26 -45.46
CA ARG A 184 -28.43 58.35 -44.97
C ARG A 184 -28.08 59.68 -45.62
N THR A 185 -26.80 60.03 -45.69
CA THR A 185 -26.35 61.26 -46.37
C THR A 185 -26.70 61.29 -47.86
N LEU A 186 -26.58 60.17 -48.57
CA LEU A 186 -26.99 60.07 -49.98
C LEU A 186 -28.51 60.20 -50.15
N LEU A 187 -29.31 59.63 -49.25
CA LEU A 187 -30.77 59.78 -49.23
C LEU A 187 -31.18 61.24 -49.01
N ASP A 188 -30.56 61.92 -48.04
CA ASP A 188 -30.83 63.34 -47.77
C ASP A 188 -30.48 64.22 -48.98
N LYS A 189 -29.33 63.93 -49.63
CA LYS A 189 -28.93 64.63 -50.86
C LYS A 189 -29.93 64.39 -51.99
N LYS A 190 -30.36 63.14 -52.20
CA LYS A 190 -31.36 62.79 -53.21
C LYS A 190 -32.66 63.56 -52.99
N LEU A 191 -33.17 63.57 -51.76
CA LEU A 191 -34.40 64.29 -51.39
C LEU A 191 -34.28 65.81 -51.60
N SER A 192 -33.11 66.40 -51.32
CA SER A 192 -32.85 67.81 -51.63
C SER A 192 -32.92 68.10 -53.13
N LEU A 193 -32.38 67.23 -53.98
CA LEU A 193 -32.43 67.39 -55.43
C LEU A 193 -33.86 67.18 -55.99
N GLU A 194 -34.60 66.21 -55.45
CA GLU A 194 -36.01 65.98 -55.81
C GLU A 194 -36.87 67.22 -55.50
N ASN A 195 -36.67 67.85 -54.34
CA ASN A 195 -37.35 69.11 -53.99
C ASN A 195 -36.99 70.25 -54.95
N LYS A 196 -35.70 70.42 -55.28
CA LYS A 196 -35.24 71.43 -56.26
C LYS A 196 -35.84 71.18 -57.65
N LEU A 197 -35.90 69.92 -58.08
CA LEU A 197 -36.51 69.51 -59.33
C LEU A 197 -37.99 69.87 -59.37
N LEU A 198 -38.71 69.64 -58.26
CA LEU A 198 -40.13 69.96 -58.12
C LEU A 198 -40.38 71.49 -58.22
N HIS A 199 -39.55 72.30 -57.56
CA HIS A 199 -39.59 73.77 -57.68
C HIS A 199 -39.25 74.28 -59.09
N LEU A 200 -38.29 73.67 -59.79
CA LEU A 200 -37.95 74.07 -61.16
C LEU A 200 -39.04 73.69 -62.16
N LYS A 201 -39.72 72.55 -61.96
CA LYS A 201 -40.87 72.15 -62.78
C LYS A 201 -42.06 73.10 -62.63
N SER A 202 -42.31 73.65 -61.42
CA SER A 202 -43.36 74.65 -61.22
C SER A 202 -43.08 76.00 -61.91
N THR A 203 -41.81 76.33 -62.17
CA THR A 203 -41.41 77.65 -62.70
C THR A 203 -41.25 77.67 -64.24
N THR A 204 -41.38 76.52 -64.92
CA THR A 204 -41.43 76.32 -66.40
C THR A 204 -40.25 76.87 -67.22
N THR A 205 -39.23 77.51 -66.64
CA THR A 205 -38.27 78.34 -67.41
C THR A 205 -36.98 77.62 -67.87
N TYR A 206 -36.62 76.44 -67.36
CA TYR A 206 -35.28 75.85 -67.59
C TYR A 206 -35.27 74.30 -67.79
N PRO A 207 -35.60 73.79 -68.99
CA PRO A 207 -35.70 72.35 -69.25
C PRO A 207 -34.37 71.58 -69.13
N LYS A 208 -33.23 72.20 -69.48
CA LYS A 208 -31.91 71.56 -69.43
C LYS A 208 -31.44 71.28 -67.99
N SER A 209 -31.60 72.27 -67.10
CA SER A 209 -31.33 72.14 -65.67
C SER A 209 -32.19 71.06 -65.00
N CYS A 210 -33.46 70.95 -65.41
CA CYS A 210 -34.37 69.90 -64.97
C CYS A 210 -33.88 68.50 -65.37
N GLN A 211 -33.41 68.34 -66.60
CA GLN A 211 -32.87 67.07 -67.11
C GLN A 211 -31.56 66.67 -66.42
N ASP A 212 -30.67 67.64 -66.13
CA ASP A 212 -29.41 67.38 -65.44
C ASP A 212 -29.63 66.98 -63.97
N LEU A 213 -30.58 67.62 -63.27
CA LEU A 213 -31.02 67.20 -61.94
C LEU A 213 -31.61 65.79 -61.94
N GLN A 214 -32.41 65.44 -62.95
CA GLN A 214 -33.00 64.11 -63.06
C GLN A 214 -31.94 63.01 -63.30
N LYS A 215 -30.87 63.32 -64.05
CA LYS A 215 -29.71 62.44 -64.17
C LYS A 215 -28.97 62.27 -62.84
N GLU A 216 -28.74 63.35 -62.10
CA GLU A 216 -28.07 63.28 -60.78
C GLU A 216 -28.90 62.46 -59.78
N ILE A 217 -30.22 62.62 -59.76
CA ILE A 217 -31.14 61.81 -58.93
C ILE A 217 -31.05 60.33 -59.30
N SER A 218 -30.98 60.01 -60.60
CA SER A 218 -30.87 58.62 -61.08
C SER A 218 -29.54 57.98 -60.65
N LEU A 219 -28.44 58.74 -60.77
CA LEU A 219 -27.11 58.31 -60.32
C LEU A 219 -27.06 58.10 -58.79
N LEU A 220 -27.64 59.01 -58.01
CA LEU A 220 -27.75 58.83 -56.55
C LEU A 220 -28.59 57.60 -56.20
N GLN A 221 -29.66 57.35 -56.94
CA GLN A 221 -30.51 56.18 -56.72
C GLN A 221 -29.76 54.87 -56.98
N GLU A 222 -28.92 54.82 -58.03
CA GLU A 222 -28.04 53.69 -58.31
C GLU A 222 -26.99 53.51 -57.21
N GLN A 223 -26.33 54.59 -56.78
CA GLN A 223 -25.35 54.56 -55.68
C GLN A 223 -25.98 54.05 -54.38
N ILE A 224 -27.18 54.50 -54.04
CA ILE A 224 -27.92 54.03 -52.86
C ILE A 224 -28.25 52.54 -53.00
N ALA A 225 -28.69 52.08 -54.16
CA ALA A 225 -29.01 50.67 -54.39
C ALA A 225 -27.75 49.77 -54.27
N HIS A 226 -26.64 50.19 -54.87
CA HIS A 226 -25.37 49.49 -54.74
C HIS A 226 -24.89 49.44 -53.28
N LEU A 227 -24.92 50.57 -52.56
CA LEU A 227 -24.50 50.62 -51.17
C LEU A 227 -25.40 49.76 -50.28
N GLN A 228 -26.71 49.70 -50.54
CA GLN A 228 -27.64 48.79 -49.86
C GLN A 228 -27.27 47.32 -50.06
N PHE A 229 -26.88 46.93 -51.27
CA PHE A 229 -26.44 45.56 -51.56
C PHE A 229 -25.17 45.21 -50.77
N VAL A 230 -24.17 46.09 -50.76
CA VAL A 230 -22.93 45.86 -50.00
C VAL A 230 -23.23 45.78 -48.51
N ILE A 231 -24.06 46.68 -47.95
CA ILE A 231 -24.49 46.62 -46.53
C ILE A 231 -25.14 45.27 -46.23
N HIS A 232 -26.01 44.78 -47.12
CA HIS A 232 -26.66 43.48 -46.94
C HIS A 232 -25.64 42.33 -46.88
N SER A 233 -24.67 42.29 -47.80
CA SER A 233 -23.60 41.28 -47.77
C SER A 233 -22.74 41.36 -46.51
N GLN A 234 -22.43 42.58 -46.03
CA GLN A 234 -21.64 42.76 -44.81
C GLN A 234 -22.41 42.30 -43.57
N HIS A 235 -23.73 42.54 -43.49
CA HIS A 235 -24.55 41.96 -42.43
C HIS A 235 -24.62 40.43 -42.48
N GLN A 236 -24.65 39.83 -43.67
CA GLN A 236 -24.59 38.36 -43.79
C GLN A 236 -23.26 37.82 -43.26
N ASN A 237 -22.15 38.45 -43.63
CA ASN A 237 -20.81 38.10 -43.12
C ASN A 237 -20.75 38.24 -41.60
N LEU A 238 -21.23 39.37 -41.06
CA LEU A 238 -21.27 39.62 -39.62
C LEU A 238 -22.07 38.52 -38.88
N ARG A 239 -23.23 38.12 -39.40
CA ARG A 239 -24.02 37.01 -38.83
C ARG A 239 -23.25 35.69 -38.84
N SER A 240 -22.50 35.40 -39.90
CA SER A 240 -21.66 34.19 -39.98
C SER A 240 -20.58 34.20 -38.90
N VAL A 241 -19.85 35.31 -38.74
CA VAL A 241 -18.79 35.43 -37.73
C VAL A 241 -19.36 35.36 -36.31
N ILE A 242 -20.52 35.98 -36.06
CA ILE A 242 -21.23 35.86 -34.78
C ILE A 242 -21.61 34.40 -34.49
N GLN A 243 -22.09 33.66 -35.49
CA GLN A 243 -22.42 32.25 -35.33
C GLN A 243 -21.18 31.43 -34.97
N GLU A 244 -20.07 31.62 -35.68
CA GLU A 244 -18.79 30.96 -35.36
C GLU A 244 -18.31 31.28 -33.93
N MET A 245 -18.47 32.54 -33.48
CA MET A 245 -18.14 32.95 -32.12
C MET A 245 -19.03 32.25 -31.08
N GLU A 246 -20.34 32.15 -31.32
CA GLU A 246 -21.26 31.48 -30.40
C GLU A 246 -21.00 29.97 -30.33
N ASP A 247 -20.64 29.34 -31.46
CA ASP A 247 -20.24 27.94 -31.49
C ASP A 247 -18.95 27.71 -30.68
N LEU A 248 -17.94 28.58 -30.83
CA LEU A 248 -16.70 28.50 -30.06
C LEU A 248 -16.95 28.69 -28.55
N LYS A 249 -17.82 29.64 -28.19
CA LYS A 249 -18.26 29.88 -26.81
C LYS A 249 -19.03 28.69 -26.22
N ASN A 250 -19.84 27.99 -27.01
CA ASN A 250 -20.52 26.78 -26.57
C ASN A 250 -19.54 25.63 -26.34
N ASN A 251 -18.55 25.46 -27.23
CA ASN A 251 -17.46 24.51 -27.02
C ASN A 251 -16.67 24.82 -25.74
N LEU A 252 -16.35 26.09 -25.48
CA LEU A 252 -15.69 26.51 -24.24
C LEU A 252 -16.51 26.15 -23.00
N LYS A 253 -17.82 26.44 -23.00
CA LYS A 253 -18.73 26.06 -21.90
C LYS A 253 -18.78 24.54 -21.68
N GLU A 254 -18.67 23.74 -22.73
CA GLU A 254 -18.60 22.27 -22.61
C GLU A 254 -17.28 21.83 -21.96
N GLN A 255 -16.15 22.43 -22.35
CA GLN A 255 -14.87 22.18 -21.70
C GLN A 255 -14.90 22.59 -20.23
N ASP A 256 -15.51 23.73 -19.88
CA ASP A 256 -15.67 24.15 -18.48
C ASP A 256 -16.45 23.12 -17.65
N LYS A 257 -17.55 22.58 -18.18
CA LYS A 257 -18.30 21.49 -17.51
C LYS A 257 -17.45 20.25 -17.32
N ARG A 258 -16.61 19.91 -18.31
CA ARG A 258 -15.68 18.77 -18.23
C ARG A 258 -14.61 19.01 -17.17
N ILE A 259 -14.07 20.23 -17.09
CA ILE A 259 -13.13 20.64 -16.05
C ILE A 259 -13.76 20.50 -14.66
N GLU A 260 -14.98 20.98 -14.47
CA GLU A 260 -15.68 20.84 -13.19
C GLU A 260 -15.92 19.38 -12.78
N ASN A 261 -16.32 18.51 -13.72
CA ASN A 261 -16.44 17.07 -13.45
C ASN A 261 -15.10 16.44 -13.04
N LEU A 262 -14.01 16.82 -13.71
CA LEU A 262 -12.68 16.35 -13.38
C LEU A 262 -12.21 16.87 -12.02
N LYS A 263 -12.49 18.13 -11.67
CA LYS A 263 -12.21 18.69 -10.35
C LYS A 263 -12.94 17.92 -9.25
N GLU A 264 -14.22 17.60 -9.45
CA GLU A 264 -14.98 16.79 -8.49
C GLU A 264 -14.35 15.40 -8.30
N LYS A 265 -13.95 14.73 -9.39
CA LYS A 265 -13.24 13.44 -9.31
C LYS A 265 -11.91 13.56 -8.57
N VAL A 266 -11.13 14.62 -8.82
CA VAL A 266 -9.88 14.87 -8.09
C VAL A 266 -10.16 15.06 -6.61
N ASN A 267 -11.16 15.85 -6.24
CA ASN A 267 -11.54 16.07 -4.84
C ASN A 267 -11.93 14.75 -4.13
N ILE A 268 -12.71 13.88 -4.80
CA ILE A 268 -13.08 12.56 -4.27
C ILE A 268 -11.82 11.70 -4.08
N LEU A 269 -10.93 11.65 -5.07
CA LEU A 269 -9.69 10.87 -5.00
C LEU A 269 -8.73 11.41 -3.93
N GLU A 270 -8.64 12.72 -3.76
CA GLU A 270 -7.84 13.36 -2.71
C GLU A 270 -8.38 13.02 -1.31
N ALA A 271 -9.70 13.04 -1.12
CA ALA A 271 -10.33 12.63 0.13
C ALA A 271 -10.05 11.14 0.44
N GLN A 272 -10.18 10.26 -0.55
CA GLN A 272 -9.83 8.84 -0.42
C GLN A 272 -8.35 8.64 -0.11
N ASN A 273 -7.46 9.38 -0.76
CA ASN A 273 -6.02 9.31 -0.52
C ASN A 273 -5.69 9.76 0.91
N LYS A 274 -6.32 10.84 1.39
CA LYS A 274 -6.19 11.32 2.76
C LYS A 274 -6.66 10.28 3.77
N GLU A 275 -7.79 9.61 3.52
CA GLU A 275 -8.30 8.52 4.35
C GLU A 275 -7.37 7.30 4.36
N LEU A 276 -6.83 6.90 3.21
CA LEU A 276 -5.86 5.82 3.12
C LEU A 276 -4.57 6.18 3.87
N LYS A 277 -4.11 7.42 3.76
CA LYS A 277 -2.93 7.93 4.47
C LYS A 277 -3.14 7.92 6.00
N THR A 278 -4.31 8.31 6.49
CA THR A 278 -4.63 8.20 7.93
C THR A 278 -4.75 6.75 8.39
N LYS A 279 -5.34 5.84 7.59
CA LYS A 279 -5.37 4.41 7.89
C LYS A 279 -3.97 3.80 7.96
N VAL A 280 -3.09 4.13 7.02
CA VAL A 280 -1.69 3.69 7.02
C VAL A 280 -0.96 4.22 8.25
N ALA A 281 -1.15 5.51 8.59
CA ALA A 281 -0.58 6.09 9.81
C ALA A 281 -1.05 5.36 11.07
N LEU A 282 -2.36 5.10 11.21
CA LEU A 282 -2.93 4.33 12.33
C LEU A 282 -2.37 2.91 12.40
N CYS A 283 -2.23 2.21 11.27
CA CYS A 283 -1.63 0.88 11.21
C CYS A 283 -0.12 0.88 11.52
N SER A 284 0.57 2.02 11.33
CA SER A 284 1.98 2.18 11.70
C SER A 284 2.18 2.62 13.16
N GLU A 285 1.22 3.36 13.72
CA GLU A 285 1.24 3.84 15.11
C GLU A 285 0.73 2.81 16.10
N THR A 286 -0.23 1.96 15.70
CA THR A 286 -0.53 0.76 16.47
C THR A 286 0.73 -0.10 16.48
N PRO A 287 1.42 -0.27 17.63
CA PRO A 287 2.47 -1.25 17.69
C PRO A 287 1.81 -2.56 17.24
N ARG A 288 2.49 -3.32 16.38
CA ARG A 288 2.21 -4.75 16.28
C ARG A 288 2.41 -5.30 17.68
N THR A 289 1.37 -5.23 18.51
CA THR A 289 1.26 -6.01 19.72
C THR A 289 1.33 -7.39 19.16
N LYS A 290 2.53 -7.97 19.22
CA LYS A 290 2.75 -9.40 19.13
C LYS A 290 2.00 -9.96 20.33
N VAL A 291 0.67 -9.97 20.25
CA VAL A 291 -0.08 -11.05 20.82
C VAL A 291 0.34 -12.20 19.93
N SER A 292 1.45 -12.83 20.32
CA SER A 292 1.75 -14.19 19.94
C SER A 292 0.41 -14.89 20.05
N LYS A 293 -0.16 -15.22 18.90
CA LYS A 293 -1.27 -16.15 18.83
C LYS A 293 -0.66 -17.42 19.37
N ALA A 294 -0.78 -17.61 20.69
CA ALA A 294 -0.61 -18.90 21.29
C ALA A 294 -1.49 -19.79 20.42
N VAL A 295 -0.85 -20.75 19.77
CA VAL A 295 -1.54 -21.87 19.17
C VAL A 295 -2.32 -22.46 20.34
N SER A 296 -3.58 -22.09 20.46
CA SER A 296 -4.51 -22.67 21.40
C SER A 296 -4.75 -24.07 20.88
N THR A 297 -3.92 -25.01 21.32
CA THR A 297 -4.25 -26.44 21.30
C THR A 297 -5.32 -26.68 22.36
N SER A 298 -6.46 -26.03 22.23
CA SER A 298 -7.69 -26.43 22.91
C SER A 298 -8.47 -27.24 21.89
N GLU A 299 -8.75 -28.49 22.24
CA GLU A 299 -9.43 -29.53 21.43
C GLU A 299 -8.53 -30.46 20.62
N LEU A 300 -7.64 -31.16 21.32
CA LEU A 300 -7.43 -32.57 21.05
C LEU A 300 -7.60 -33.33 22.36
N LYS A 301 -8.76 -33.96 22.50
CA LYS A 301 -9.01 -34.98 23.51
C LYS A 301 -8.05 -36.14 23.22
N THR A 302 -6.88 -36.14 23.83
CA THR A 302 -6.06 -37.35 23.94
C THR A 302 -5.93 -37.67 25.42
N GLU A 303 -6.71 -38.66 25.83
CA GLU A 303 -6.63 -39.32 27.12
C GLU A 303 -5.18 -39.63 27.49
N GLY A 304 -4.78 -39.14 28.67
CA GLY A 304 -3.93 -39.86 29.61
C GLY A 304 -2.53 -40.30 29.16
N THR A 305 -1.92 -39.71 28.14
CA THR A 305 -0.59 -40.14 27.70
C THR A 305 0.46 -39.08 28.00
N THR A 306 1.08 -39.21 29.17
CA THR A 306 2.27 -38.43 29.53
C THR A 306 3.44 -38.76 28.57
N PRO A 307 4.34 -37.79 28.27
CA PRO A 307 5.44 -37.97 27.32
C PRO A 307 6.34 -39.19 27.59
N TYR A 308 6.39 -39.63 28.84
CA TYR A 308 7.14 -40.82 29.27
C TYR A 308 6.53 -42.14 28.77
N LEU A 309 5.22 -42.19 28.51
CA LEU A 309 4.53 -43.42 28.09
C LEU A 309 4.80 -43.79 26.63
N MET A 310 5.12 -42.80 25.77
CA MET A 310 5.50 -43.04 24.38
C MET A 310 6.86 -43.74 24.25
N LEU A 311 7.80 -43.43 25.15
CA LEU A 311 9.13 -44.04 25.16
C LEU A 311 9.09 -45.52 25.56
N VAL A 312 8.12 -45.92 26.38
CA VAL A 312 7.94 -47.32 26.81
C VAL A 312 7.40 -48.20 25.68
N ARG A 313 6.65 -47.64 24.71
CA ARG A 313 6.10 -48.39 23.57
C ARG A 313 7.13 -48.69 22.47
N LEU A 314 8.28 -48.02 22.47
CA LEU A 314 9.36 -48.21 21.49
C LEU A 314 10.36 -49.30 21.89
N ARG A 315 10.18 -49.94 23.06
CA ARG A 315 10.89 -51.16 23.45
C ARG A 315 9.94 -52.35 23.38
N LYS A 316 9.77 -52.91 22.18
CA LYS A 316 9.41 -54.31 21.97
C LYS A 316 10.22 -54.86 20.82
#